data_AF-A0A935ZSE1-F1
#
_entry.id   AF-A0A935ZSE1-F1
#
_cell.length_a   1.000
_cell.length_b   1.000
_cell.length_c   1.000
_cell.angle_alpha   90.00
_cell.angle_beta   90.00
_cell.angle_gamma   90.00
#
_symmetry.space_group_name_H-M   'P 1'
#
loop_
_entity.id
_entity.type
_entity.pdbx_description
1 polymer ?
#
loop_
_entity_poly.entity_id
_entity_poly.type
_entity_poly.pdbx_seq_one_letter_code
_entity_poly.pdbx_strand_id
1 'polypeptide(L)'
;MAQDDHWSVYVLRSRSSARTYVGIALDVKRRVAQHNGRLPGGAKSTRAGRPWRVGKVFGPFETRGEAQRVEAAIKRLRGAARLRWRA
;
A
#
# COMPACT_ATOMS: atom_id res chain seq x y z
N MET A 1 10.04 5.07 -17.60
CA MET A 1 9.38 4.36 -16.48
C MET A 1 9.64 5.19 -15.22
N ALA A 2 8.63 5.91 -14.71
CA ALA A 2 8.82 6.78 -13.54
C ALA A 2 8.94 5.91 -12.28
N GLN A 3 10.15 5.66 -11.82
CA GLN A 3 10.40 5.32 -10.42
C GLN A 3 10.39 6.65 -9.68
N ASP A 4 9.45 6.84 -8.75
CA ASP A 4 9.56 7.95 -7.82
C ASP A 4 10.80 7.70 -6.94
N ASP A 5 11.69 8.68 -6.84
CA ASP A 5 12.89 8.60 -5.99
C ASP A 5 12.57 8.59 -4.48
N HIS A 6 11.28 8.61 -4.13
CA HIS A 6 10.79 8.73 -2.76
C HIS A 6 9.97 7.51 -2.35
N TRP A 7 10.09 7.14 -1.07
CA TRP A 7 9.27 6.09 -0.50
C TRP A 7 7.87 6.60 -0.24
N SER A 8 6.88 5.78 -0.60
CA SER A 8 5.47 6.03 -0.29
C SER A 8 4.90 4.88 0.51
N VAL A 9 4.06 5.20 1.49
CA VAL A 9 3.25 4.22 2.22
C VAL A 9 1.84 4.25 1.64
N TYR A 10 1.35 3.11 1.17
CA TYR A 10 0.04 3.02 0.54
C TYR A 10 -0.88 2.08 1.30
N VAL A 11 -2.17 2.43 1.31
CA VAL A 11 -3.26 1.61 1.83
C VAL A 11 -4.15 1.21 0.67
N LEU A 12 -4.25 -0.10 0.43
CA LEU A 12 -5.17 -0.68 -0.53
C LEU A 12 -6.45 -1.10 0.16
N ARG A 13 -7.55 -0.99 -0.58
CA ARG A 13 -8.85 -1.53 -0.20
C ARG A 13 -9.30 -2.54 -1.25
N SER A 14 -9.75 -3.70 -0.79
CA SER A 14 -10.39 -4.68 -1.66
C SER A 14 -11.73 -4.13 -2.13
N ARG A 15 -12.07 -4.31 -3.41
CA ARG A 15 -13.43 -3.99 -3.89
C ARG A 15 -14.46 -5.04 -3.50
N SER A 16 -14.02 -6.27 -3.27
CA SER A 16 -14.89 -7.43 -3.02
C SER A 16 -15.06 -7.74 -1.53
N SER A 17 -14.35 -7.03 -0.64
CA SER A 17 -14.41 -7.27 0.81
C SER A 17 -14.00 -6.03 1.61
N ALA A 18 -14.22 -6.05 2.92
CA ALA A 18 -13.75 -5.01 3.85
C ALA A 18 -12.23 -5.06 4.13
N ARG A 19 -11.47 -5.89 3.40
CA ARG A 19 -10.03 -6.08 3.63
C ARG A 19 -9.25 -4.85 3.19
N THR A 20 -8.27 -4.50 4.01
CA THR A 20 -7.26 -3.51 3.67
C THR A 20 -5.87 -4.13 3.69
N TYR A 21 -4.98 -3.61 2.86
CA TYR A 21 -3.57 -3.98 2.83
C TYR A 21 -2.73 -2.71 2.95
N VAL A 22 -1.64 -2.78 3.70
CA VAL A 22 -0.71 -1.66 3.88
C VAL A 22 0.65 -2.13 3.43
N GLY A 23 1.33 -1.30 2.65
CA GLY A 23 2.69 -1.58 2.20
C GLY A 23 3.43 -0.30 1.85
N ILE A 24 4.72 -0.44 1.60
CA ILE A 24 5.58 0.65 1.10
C ILE A 24 6.10 0.32 -0.30
N ALA A 25 6.30 1.35 -1.12
CA ALA A 25 6.92 1.22 -2.43
C ALA A 25 7.49 2.56 -2.89
N LEU A 26 8.51 2.50 -3.75
CA LEU A 26 8.93 3.62 -4.58
C LEU A 26 7.90 3.84 -5.69
N ASP A 27 7.52 2.78 -6.41
CA ASP A 27 6.45 2.83 -7.43
C ASP A 27 5.17 2.13 -6.93
N VAL A 28 4.23 2.92 -6.40
CA VAL A 28 2.94 2.42 -5.91
C VAL A 28 2.09 1.84 -7.04
N LYS A 29 2.09 2.45 -8.23
CA LYS A 29 1.26 2.02 -9.37
C LYS A 29 1.68 0.62 -9.82
N ARG A 30 2.98 0.41 -10.02
CA ARG A 30 3.54 -0.90 -10.34
C ARG A 30 3.21 -1.91 -9.25
N ARG A 31 3.37 -1.56 -7.97
CA ARG A 31 3.11 -2.48 -6.86
C ARG A 31 1.64 -2.90 -6.78
N VAL A 32 0.71 -2.00 -7.08
CA VAL A 32 -0.73 -2.31 -7.19
C VAL A 32 -1.03 -3.25 -8.35
N ALA A 33 -0.39 -3.05 -9.50
CA ALA A 33 -0.53 -3.95 -10.65
C ALA A 33 -0.03 -5.37 -10.30
N GLN A 34 1.08 -5.49 -9.58
CA GLN A 34 1.59 -6.77 -9.07
C GLN A 34 0.60 -7.45 -8.10
N HIS A 35 0.07 -6.70 -7.12
CA HIS A 35 -0.92 -7.23 -6.18
C HIS A 35 -2.20 -7.68 -6.86
N ASN A 36 -2.61 -7.03 -7.96
CA ASN A 36 -3.75 -7.43 -8.78
C ASN A 36 -3.44 -8.56 -9.78
N GLY A 37 -2.19 -9.04 -9.86
CA GLY A 37 -1.80 -10.11 -10.77
C GLY A 37 -1.64 -9.68 -12.22
N ARG A 38 -1.63 -8.37 -12.50
CA ARG A 38 -1.32 -7.83 -13.83
C ARG A 38 0.17 -7.85 -14.14
N LEU A 39 1.00 -7.91 -13.10
CA LEU A 39 2.45 -8.04 -13.16
C LEU A 39 2.93 -9.13 -12.18
N PRO A 40 4.06 -9.80 -12.45
CA PRO A 40 4.66 -10.74 -11.51
C PRO A 40 5.23 -10.03 -10.26
N GLY A 41 5.34 -10.77 -9.15
CA GLY A 41 5.94 -10.25 -7.89
C GLY A 41 4.95 -9.71 -6.85
N GLY A 42 3.65 -9.96 -7.01
CA GLY A 42 2.64 -9.64 -5.99
C GLY A 42 2.72 -10.53 -4.75
N ALA A 43 2.38 -9.98 -3.58
CA ALA A 43 2.39 -10.75 -2.33
C ALA A 43 1.35 -11.90 -2.37
N LYS A 44 1.71 -13.09 -1.85
CA LYS A 44 0.78 -14.25 -1.86
C LYS A 44 -0.53 -13.93 -1.14
N SER A 45 -0.48 -13.22 -0.01
CA SER A 45 -1.64 -12.83 0.79
C SER A 45 -2.58 -11.84 0.10
N THR A 46 -2.14 -11.12 -0.93
CA THR A 46 -2.99 -10.17 -1.65
C THR A 46 -3.84 -10.85 -2.73
N ARG A 47 -3.62 -12.12 -3.04
CA ARG A 47 -4.45 -12.86 -4.02
C ARG A 47 -5.93 -12.90 -3.63
N ALA A 48 -6.23 -13.20 -2.37
CA ALA A 48 -7.59 -13.37 -1.86
C ALA A 48 -8.39 -12.06 -1.70
N GLY A 49 -7.74 -10.89 -1.80
CA GLY A 49 -8.42 -9.60 -1.69
C GLY A 49 -8.56 -8.83 -3.01
N ARG A 50 -8.21 -9.46 -4.14
CA ARG A 50 -8.37 -8.85 -5.46
C ARG A 50 -9.86 -8.63 -5.79
N PRO A 51 -10.19 -7.60 -6.60
CA PRO A 51 -9.30 -6.55 -7.07
C PRO A 51 -9.07 -5.48 -5.99
N TRP A 52 -7.81 -5.05 -5.88
CA TRP A 52 -7.38 -3.96 -5.00
C TRP A 52 -7.45 -2.61 -5.71
N ARG A 53 -7.90 -1.59 -4.98
CA ARG A 53 -7.76 -0.18 -5.36
C ARG A 53 -6.91 0.54 -4.33
N VAL A 54 -6.19 1.56 -4.79
CA VAL A 54 -5.51 2.51 -3.91
C VAL A 54 -6.58 3.29 -3.17
N GLY A 55 -6.58 3.21 -1.84
CA GLY A 55 -7.45 3.99 -0.99
C GLY A 55 -6.78 5.28 -0.52
N LYS A 56 -5.54 5.18 -0.04
CA LYS A 56 -4.74 6.33 0.40
C LYS A 56 -3.26 6.08 0.14
N VAL A 57 -2.52 7.13 -0.12
CA VAL A 57 -1.05 7.14 -0.20
C VAL A 57 -0.54 8.24 0.73
N PHE A 58 0.53 7.95 1.45
CA PHE A 58 1.25 8.83 2.36
C PHE A 58 2.70 8.94 1.89
N GLY A 59 3.27 10.13 2.06
CA GLY A 59 4.59 10.50 1.56
C GLY A 59 4.51 11.78 0.72
N PRO A 60 5.58 12.11 -0.02
CA PRO A 60 6.83 11.35 -0.15
C PRO A 60 7.62 11.26 1.17
N PHE A 61 8.35 10.17 1.37
CA PHE A 61 9.31 9.97 2.45
C PHE A 61 10.71 9.80 1.86
N GLU A 62 11.70 10.45 2.45
CA GLU A 62 13.08 10.43 1.91
C GLU A 62 13.73 9.06 2.12
N THR A 63 13.45 8.42 3.25
CA THR A 63 14.10 7.15 3.60
C THR A 63 13.11 6.00 3.73
N ARG A 64 13.59 4.79 3.42
CA ARG A 64 12.85 3.55 3.67
C ARG A 64 12.47 3.41 5.14
N GLY A 65 13.37 3.81 6.05
CA GLY A 65 13.16 3.71 7.50
C GLY A 65 11.99 4.57 7.98
N GLU A 66 11.88 5.80 7.47
CA GLU A 66 10.75 6.68 7.76
C GLU A 66 9.43 6.10 7.26
N ALA A 67 9.39 5.63 6.00
CA ALA A 67 8.23 4.95 5.45
C ALA A 67 7.84 3.71 6.27
N GLN A 68 8.79 2.93 6.77
CA GLN A 68 8.53 1.76 7.62
C GLN A 68 7.95 2.13 8.98
N ARG A 69 8.40 3.23 9.60
CA ARG A 69 7.83 3.72 10.86
C ARG A 69 6.36 4.12 10.67
N VAL A 70 6.07 4.83 9.59
CA VAL A 70 4.70 5.20 9.21
C VAL A 70 3.86 3.97 8.88
N GLU A 71 4.40 3.01 8.13
CA GLU A 71 3.73 1.74 7.83
C GLU A 71 3.35 0.99 9.12
N ALA A 72 4.27 0.92 10.09
CA ALA A 72 4.02 0.29 11.38
C ALA A 72 2.92 1.02 12.18
N ALA A 73 2.92 2.36 12.19
CA ALA A 73 1.87 3.15 12.82
C ALA A 73 0.49 2.89 12.19
N ILE A 74 0.40 2.86 10.86
CA ILE A 74 -0.86 2.56 10.14
C ILE A 74 -1.30 1.12 10.38
N LYS A 75 -0.37 0.16 10.46
CA LYS A 75 -0.68 -1.26 10.72
C LYS A 75 -1.32 -1.48 12.09
N ARG A 76 -1.08 -0.60 13.08
CA ARG A 76 -1.75 -0.63 14.39
C ARG A 76 -3.24 -0.31 14.28
N LEU A 77 -3.65 0.48 13.29
CA LEU A 77 -5.07 0.70 12.99
C LEU A 77 -5.68 -0.53 12.29
N ARG A 78 -7.01 -0.66 12.36
CA ARG A 78 -7.76 -1.77 11.74
C ARG A 78 -8.76 -1.29 10.69
N GLY A 79 -9.01 -2.15 9.69
CA GLY A 79 -10.05 -1.93 8.68
C GLY A 79 -9.92 -0.58 7.97
N ALA A 80 -11.05 0.15 7.90
CA ALA A 80 -11.15 1.44 7.24
C ALA A 80 -10.46 2.59 8.00
N ALA A 81 -10.15 2.44 9.29
CA ALA A 81 -9.44 3.48 10.05
C ALA A 81 -8.07 3.79 9.44
N ARG A 82 -7.42 2.80 8.82
CA ARG A 82 -6.16 2.96 8.08
C ARG A 82 -6.21 4.00 6.97
N LEU A 83 -7.38 4.21 6.36
CA LEU A 83 -7.57 5.18 5.28
C LEU A 83 -7.61 6.64 5.77
N ARG A 84 -7.86 6.82 7.07
CA ARG A 84 -7.98 8.13 7.72
C ARG A 84 -6.80 8.46 8.62
N TRP A 85 -5.74 7.63 8.62
CA TRP A 85 -4.53 7.93 9.36
C TRP A 85 -4.00 9.31 8.94
N ARG A 86 -3.59 10.09 9.94
CA ARG A 86 -2.92 11.38 9.78
C ARG A 86 -1.64 11.29 10.60
N ALA A 87 -0.53 11.71 9.98
CA ALA A 87 0.76 11.83 10.64
C ALA A 87 0.73 12.97 11.66
#